data_AF-A0A2D7RM00-F1
#
_entry.id   AF-A0A2D7RM00-F1
#
_cell.length_a   1.000
_cell.length_b   1.000
_cell.length_c   1.000
_cell.angle_alpha   90.00
_cell.angle_beta   90.00
_cell.angle_gamma   90.00
#
_symmetry.space_group_name_H-M   'P 1'
#
loop_
_entity.id
_entity.type
_entity.pdbx_description
1 polymer ?
#
loop_
_entity_poly.entity_id
_entity_poly.type
_entity_poly.pdbx_seq_one_letter_code
_entity_poly.pdbx_strand_id
1 'polypeptide(L)'
;KLRIAGIVKSVRGRNGGYIYAEHPQKISIKTIMDAVEENLDATNCAGTSSCHAGQKCNSHKLWDDLNNVVDNFLSDISILDLVEKPKRPHIHLKEIQS
;
A
#
# COMPACT_ATOMS: atom_id res chain seq x y z
N LYS A 1 -13.18 -3.88 -8.16
CA LYS A 1 -12.07 -3.85 -7.18
C LYS A 1 -12.40 -2.90 -6.02
N LEU A 2 -12.32 -1.57 -6.15
CA LEU A 2 -12.58 -0.61 -5.05
C LEU A 2 -13.95 -0.75 -4.34
N ARG A 3 -15.05 -0.98 -5.09
CA ARG A 3 -16.38 -1.24 -4.49
C ARG A 3 -16.41 -2.53 -3.67
N ILE A 4 -15.73 -3.58 -4.16
CA ILE A 4 -15.68 -4.89 -3.52
C ILE A 4 -14.85 -4.79 -2.23
N ALA A 5 -13.75 -4.04 -2.28
CA ALA A 5 -12.92 -3.73 -1.13
C ALA A 5 -13.54 -2.74 -0.13
N GLY A 6 -14.79 -2.30 -0.36
CA GLY A 6 -15.51 -1.41 0.56
C GLY A 6 -15.00 0.03 0.60
N ILE A 7 -14.14 0.45 -0.32
CA ILE A 7 -13.56 1.81 -0.35
C ILE A 7 -14.55 2.83 -0.92
N VAL A 8 -15.36 2.39 -1.89
CA VAL A 8 -16.41 3.20 -2.50
C VAL A 8 -17.75 2.48 -2.47
N LYS A 9 -18.84 3.23 -2.37
CA LYS A 9 -20.21 2.73 -2.48
C LYS A 9 -20.88 3.29 -3.72
N SER A 10 -21.74 2.47 -4.33
CA SER A 10 -22.53 2.85 -5.49
C SER A 10 -23.83 3.52 -5.03
N VAL A 11 -24.14 4.66 -5.62
CA VAL A 11 -25.42 5.36 -5.47
C VAL A 11 -26.20 5.21 -6.77
N ARG A 12 -27.46 4.80 -6.69
CA ARG A 12 -28.35 4.64 -7.84
C ARG A 12 -29.18 5.91 -8.09
N GLY A 13 -29.66 6.09 -9.33
CA GLY A 13 -30.53 7.19 -9.74
C GLY A 13 -29.96 8.02 -10.88
N ARG A 14 -30.70 9.04 -11.33
CA ARG A 14 -30.32 9.93 -12.45
C ARG A 14 -28.97 10.63 -12.24
N ASN A 15 -28.63 10.93 -10.99
CA ASN A 15 -27.35 11.49 -10.55
C ASN A 15 -26.53 10.46 -9.75
N GLY A 16 -26.69 9.17 -10.08
CA GLY A 16 -25.95 8.08 -9.45
C GLY A 16 -24.45 8.14 -9.75
N GLY A 17 -23.68 7.29 -9.08
CA GLY A 17 -22.24 7.26 -9.22
C GLY A 17 -21.57 6.50 -8.09
N TYR A 18 -20.31 6.83 -7.85
CA TYR A 18 -19.54 6.31 -6.72
C TYR A 18 -19.21 7.43 -5.77
N ILE A 19 -19.32 7.15 -4.48
CA ILE A 19 -18.85 8.01 -3.39
C ILE A 19 -17.97 7.20 -2.47
N TYR A 20 -17.08 7.86 -1.74
CA TYR A 20 -16.28 7.20 -0.71
C TYR A 20 -17.20 6.53 0.32
N ALA A 21 -16.83 5.32 0.73
CA ALA A 21 -17.57 4.59 1.75
C ALA A 21 -17.33 5.19 3.15
N GLU A 22 -16.18 5.82 3.34
CA GLU A 22 -15.78 6.55 4.54
C GLU A 22 -15.08 7.88 4.19
N HIS A 23 -14.62 8.63 5.19
CA HIS A 23 -13.95 9.91 4.99
C HIS A 23 -12.58 9.73 4.28
N PRO A 24 -12.22 10.50 3.24
CA PRO A 24 -10.97 10.33 2.49
C PRO A 24 -9.68 10.36 3.32
N GLN A 25 -9.67 11.08 4.45
CA GLN A 25 -8.55 11.10 5.40
C GLN A 25 -8.27 9.72 6.05
N LYS A 26 -9.26 8.82 6.09
CA LYS A 26 -9.13 7.48 6.67
C LYS A 26 -8.71 6.41 5.66
N ILE A 27 -8.74 6.75 4.37
CA ILE A 27 -8.42 5.81 3.30
C ILE A 27 -6.96 6.05 2.90
N SER A 28 -6.07 5.12 3.27
CA SER A 28 -4.66 5.20 2.89
C SER A 28 -4.45 4.83 1.43
N ILE A 29 -3.35 5.29 0.84
CA ILE A 29 -2.95 4.89 -0.51
C ILE A 29 -2.63 3.41 -0.55
N LYS A 30 -2.06 2.85 0.53
CA LYS A 30 -1.91 1.39 0.67
C LYS A 30 -3.23 0.65 0.45
N THR A 31 -4.31 1.07 1.10
CA THR A 31 -5.63 0.43 0.96
C THR A 31 -6.13 0.44 -0.50
N ILE A 32 -5.81 1.49 -1.25
CA ILE A 32 -6.14 1.56 -2.68
C ILE A 32 -5.32 0.55 -3.49
N MET A 33 -3.99 0.49 -3.26
CA MET A 33 -3.07 -0.44 -3.93
C MET A 33 -3.44 -1.90 -3.66
N ASP A 34 -3.69 -2.25 -2.40
CA ASP A 34 -4.13 -3.58 -1.99
C ASP A 34 -5.44 -3.95 -2.70
N ALA A 35 -6.40 -3.01 -2.80
CA ALA A 35 -7.68 -3.26 -3.45
C ALA A 35 -7.59 -3.46 -4.96
N VAL A 36 -6.59 -2.87 -5.64
CA VAL A 36 -6.39 -3.06 -7.07
C VAL A 36 -5.55 -4.28 -7.42
N GLU A 37 -5.08 -5.03 -6.41
CA GLU A 37 -4.21 -6.21 -6.53
C GLU A 37 -2.84 -5.87 -7.14
N GLU A 38 -2.33 -4.65 -6.91
CA GLU A 38 -0.93 -4.36 -7.21
C GLU A 38 -0.07 -4.89 -6.06
N ASN A 39 0.54 -6.06 -6.28
CA ASN A 39 1.52 -6.59 -5.33
C ASN A 39 2.84 -5.82 -5.49
N LEU A 40 3.20 -5.06 -4.46
CA LEU A 40 4.45 -4.31 -4.38
C LEU A 40 5.55 -5.08 -3.63
N ASP A 41 5.39 -6.40 -3.48
CA ASP A 41 6.40 -7.26 -2.87
C ASP A 41 7.65 -7.35 -3.76
N ALA A 42 8.78 -6.85 -3.22
CA ALA A 42 10.09 -6.95 -3.84
C ALA A 42 10.72 -8.34 -3.68
N THR A 43 10.11 -9.24 -2.90
CA THR A 43 10.58 -10.62 -2.71
C THR A 43 9.86 -11.59 -3.65
N ASN A 44 10.51 -12.72 -3.96
CA ASN A 44 9.85 -13.85 -4.65
C ASN A 44 9.10 -14.79 -3.67
N CYS A 45 9.00 -14.42 -2.40
CA CYS A 45 8.55 -15.31 -1.33
C CYS A 45 7.46 -14.70 -0.44
N ALA A 46 6.87 -13.55 -0.78
CA ALA A 46 5.86 -12.91 0.08
C ALA A 46 6.36 -12.70 1.52
N GLY A 47 7.65 -12.40 1.69
CA GLY A 47 8.27 -12.28 3.02
C GLY A 47 8.43 -13.59 3.81
N THR A 48 7.97 -14.74 3.30
CA THR A 48 8.01 -16.03 4.03
C THR A 48 9.39 -16.68 4.10
N SER A 49 10.42 -16.02 3.58
CA SER A 49 11.81 -16.51 3.52
C SER A 49 12.02 -17.84 2.76
N SER A 50 11.08 -18.23 1.90
CA SER A 50 11.11 -19.47 1.10
C SER A 50 11.49 -19.25 -0.38
N CYS A 51 12.33 -18.26 -0.64
CA CYS A 51 12.50 -17.60 -1.95
C CYS A 51 13.14 -18.46 -3.06
N HIS A 52 13.88 -19.51 -2.70
CA HIS A 52 14.44 -20.49 -3.65
C HIS A 52 14.14 -21.91 -3.19
N ALA A 53 13.04 -22.49 -3.68
CA ALA A 53 12.64 -23.86 -3.35
C ALA A 53 12.61 -24.14 -1.82
N GLY A 54 12.14 -23.15 -1.04
CA GLY A 54 12.09 -23.25 0.43
C GLY A 54 13.30 -22.67 1.17
N GLN A 55 14.34 -22.22 0.46
CA GLN A 55 15.51 -21.57 1.08
C GLN A 55 15.41 -20.04 1.02
N LYS A 56 15.89 -19.39 2.10
CA LYS A 56 15.98 -17.93 2.24
C LYS A 56 17.01 -17.38 1.26
N CYS A 57 16.66 -16.37 0.48
CA CYS A 57 17.64 -15.70 -0.38
C CYS A 57 18.64 -14.89 0.46
N ASN A 58 19.87 -14.77 -0.03
CA ASN A 58 20.94 -14.05 0.69
C ASN A 58 20.58 -12.58 0.97
N SER A 59 19.84 -11.95 0.06
CA SER A 59 19.35 -10.57 0.17
C SER A 59 17.96 -10.46 0.81
N HIS A 60 17.41 -11.54 1.39
CA HIS A 60 16.04 -11.55 1.90
C HIS A 60 15.77 -10.42 2.89
N LYS A 61 16.69 -10.19 3.83
CA LYS A 61 16.51 -9.15 4.85
C LYS A 61 16.44 -7.75 4.23
N LEU A 62 17.27 -7.49 3.22
CA LEU A 62 17.25 -6.22 2.49
C LEU A 62 15.90 -5.98 1.80
N TRP A 63 15.36 -7.00 1.12
CA TRP A 63 14.08 -6.89 0.43
C TRP A 63 12.89 -6.79 1.38
N ASP A 64 12.94 -7.54 2.48
CA ASP A 64 11.94 -7.45 3.54
C ASP A 64 11.95 -6.05 4.19
N ASP A 65 13.13 -5.49 4.45
CA ASP A 65 13.25 -4.12 4.96
C ASP A 65 12.73 -3.08 3.96
N LEU A 66 12.98 -3.27 2.65
CA LEU A 66 12.42 -2.42 1.61
C LEU A 66 10.89 -2.49 1.58
N ASN A 67 10.32 -3.70 1.60
CA ASN A 67 8.87 -3.91 1.65
C ASN A 67 8.26 -3.18 2.84
N ASN A 68 8.87 -3.28 4.02
CA ASN A 68 8.41 -2.57 5.22
C ASN A 68 8.46 -1.05 5.06
N VAL A 69 9.49 -0.50 4.39
CA VAL A 69 9.57 0.95 4.13
C VAL A 69 8.45 1.40 3.19
N VAL A 70 8.23 0.66 2.10
CA VAL A 70 7.16 0.95 1.13
C VAL A 70 5.79 0.87 1.79
N ASP A 71 5.55 -0.19 2.56
CA ASP A 71 4.26 -0.44 3.21
C ASP A 71 3.89 0.66 4.21
N ASN A 72 4.84 1.05 5.07
CA ASN A 72 4.64 2.14 6.03
C ASN A 72 4.41 3.47 5.31
N PHE A 73 5.21 3.78 4.29
CA PHE A 73 5.08 5.03 3.54
C PHE A 73 3.70 5.17 2.87
N LEU A 74 3.20 4.10 2.24
CA LEU A 74 1.89 4.11 1.60
C LEU A 74 0.72 4.08 2.60
N SER A 75 0.93 3.53 3.79
CA SER A 75 -0.05 3.50 4.88
C SER A 75 -0.27 4.88 5.50
N ASP A 76 0.79 5.70 5.57
CA ASP A 76 0.78 7.01 6.22
C ASP A 76 0.14 8.13 5.39
N ILE A 77 -0.05 7.89 4.09
CA ILE A 77 -0.61 8.88 3.16
C ILE A 77 -2.08 8.54 2.90
N SER A 78 -2.98 9.48 3.18
CA SER A 78 -4.40 9.33 2.83
C SER A 78 -4.75 9.94 1.47
N ILE A 79 -5.92 9.61 0.93
CA ILE A 79 -6.46 10.26 -0.28
C ILE A 79 -6.58 11.78 -0.07
N LEU A 80 -7.00 12.23 1.11
CA LEU A 80 -7.15 13.66 1.36
C LEU A 80 -5.81 14.40 1.35
N ASP A 81 -4.76 13.76 1.89
CA ASP A 81 -3.39 14.30 1.88
C ASP A 81 -2.86 14.51 0.45
N LEU A 82 -3.32 13.73 -0.53
CA LEU A 82 -2.94 13.94 -1.94
C LEU A 82 -3.65 15.15 -2.57
N VAL A 83 -4.86 15.48 -2.11
CA VAL A 83 -5.72 16.51 -2.73
C VAL A 83 -5.48 17.89 -2.13
N GLU A 84 -5.34 18.01 -0.81
CA GLU A 84 -5.33 19.32 -0.13
C GLU A 84 -3.96 20.01 -0.15
N LYS A 85 -2.88 19.24 -0.13
CA LYS A 85 -1.47 19.64 -0.36
C LYS A 85 -0.62 18.40 -0.17
N PRO A 86 0.26 18.02 -1.12
CA PRO A 86 1.11 16.87 -0.90
C PRO A 86 1.95 17.11 0.35
N LYS A 87 1.61 16.38 1.43
CA LYS A 87 2.57 16.11 2.50
C LYS A 87 3.84 15.65 1.80
N ARG A 88 4.98 16.26 2.09
CA ARG A 88 6.28 15.73 1.67
C ARG A 88 6.59 14.62 2.66
N PRO A 89 6.22 13.36 2.37
CA PRO A 89 6.36 12.31 3.35
C PRO A 89 7.86 11.99 3.37
N HIS A 90 8.46 12.04 4.56
CA HIS A 90 9.89 11.80 4.69
C HIS A 90 10.12 10.29 4.83
N ILE A 91 10.86 9.71 3.87
CA ILE A 91 11.36 8.36 4.02
C ILE A 91 12.56 8.44 4.97
N HIS A 92 12.45 7.79 6.13
CA HIS A 92 13.59 7.66 7.03
C HIS A 92 14.66 6.78 6.38
N LEU A 93 15.85 7.35 6.17
CA LEU A 93 17.00 6.60 5.68
C LEU A 93 17.43 5.63 6.77
N LYS A 94 17.44 4.32 6.45
CA LYS A 94 18.10 3.30 7.27
C LYS A 94 19.51 3.09 6.73
N GLU A 95 20.50 3.14 7.61
CA GLU A 95 21.84 2.68 7.27
C GLU A 95 21.82 1.16 7.08
N ILE A 96 22.43 0.69 5.99
CA ILE A 96 22.64 -0.75 5.76
C ILE A 96 23.87 -1.14 6.57
N GLN A 97 23.68 -1.65 7.79
CA GLN A 97 24.77 -2.23 8.55
C GLN A 97 25.17 -3.57 7.91
N SER A 98 26.45 -3.66 7.52
CA SER A 98 27.05 -4.86 6.91
C SER A 98 27.35 -5.95 7.94
#